data_AF-X0ZRA1-F1
#
_entry.id   AF-X0ZRA1-F1
#
_cell.length_a   1.000
_cell.length_b   1.000
_cell.length_c   1.000
_cell.angle_alpha   90.00
_cell.angle_beta   90.00
_cell.angle_gamma   90.00
#
_symmetry.space_group_name_H-M   'P 1'
#
loop_
_entity.id
_entity.type
_entity.pdbx_description
1 polymer ?
#
loop_
_entity_poly.entity_id
_entity_poly.type
_entity_poly.pdbx_seq_one_letter_code
_entity_poly.pdbx_strand_id
1 'polypeptide(L)' 'MIVIKLLNIDEFYGVSETIEIAKGKNKMPETIKEGFKQIKRHTKWQKNIQ' A
#
# COMPACT_ATOMS: atom_id res chain seq x y z
N MET A 1 -2.69 9.02 -17.22
CA MET A 1 -1.37 9.47 -16.71
C MET A 1 -0.47 8.25 -16.50
N ILE A 2 0.74 8.24 -17.05
CA ILE A 2 1.65 7.06 -17.05
C ILE A 2 2.05 6.61 -15.62
N VAL A 3 2.18 7.57 -14.70
CA VAL A 3 2.61 7.35 -13.32
C VAL A 3 1.66 6.44 -12.53
N ILE A 4 0.34 6.58 -12.71
CA ILE A 4 -0.65 5.72 -12.05
C ILE A 4 -0.57 4.28 -12.57
N LYS A 5 -0.28 4.11 -13.87
CA LYS A 5 -0.08 2.77 -14.45
C LYS A 5 1.16 2.11 -13.86
N LEU A 6 2.26 2.85 -13.74
CA LEU A 6 3.48 2.39 -13.06
C LEU A 6 3.24 2.04 -11.60
N LEU A 7 2.41 2.81 -10.89
CA LEU A 7 2.05 2.50 -9.50
C LEU A 7 1.30 1.16 -9.37
N ASN A 8 0.63 0.69 -10.43
CA ASN A 8 -0.15 -0.55 -10.42
C ASN A 8 0.65 -1.80 -10.82
N ILE A 9 1.89 -1.68 -11.30
CA ILE A 9 2.69 -2.84 -11.74
C ILE A 9 3.14 -3.71 -10.57
N ASP A 10 3.31 -3.10 -9.40
CA ASP A 10 3.73 -3.78 -8.18
C ASP A 10 3.10 -3.10 -6.96
N GLU A 11 3.24 -3.70 -5.80
CA GLU A 11 2.70 -3.23 -4.53
C GLU A 11 3.62 -2.23 -3.81
N PHE A 12 4.91 -2.20 -4.15
CA PHE A 12 5.90 -1.23 -3.65
C PHE A 12 5.90 -1.09 -2.12
N TYR A 13 5.86 -2.21 -1.40
CA TYR A 13 5.83 -2.20 0.06
C TYR A 13 7.10 -1.59 0.66
N GLY A 14 6.97 -0.56 1.49
CA GLY A 14 8.10 0.02 2.23
C GLY A 14 9.07 0.85 1.40
N VAL A 15 8.76 1.14 0.13
CA VAL A 15 9.66 1.91 -0.76
C VAL A 15 9.70 3.40 -0.37
N SER A 16 8.54 3.98 -0.06
CA SER A 16 8.40 5.36 0.38
C SER A 16 7.04 5.56 1.03
N GLU A 17 6.96 6.42 2.04
CA GLU A 17 5.69 6.78 2.68
C GLU A 17 4.69 7.41 1.69
N THR A 18 5.16 8.17 0.70
CA THR A 18 4.30 8.74 -0.34
C THR A 18 3.63 7.66 -1.19
N ILE A 19 4.34 6.58 -1.51
CA ILE A 19 3.79 5.46 -2.29
C ILE A 19 2.78 4.67 -1.46
N GLU A 20 3.05 4.46 -0.17
CA GLU A 20 2.12 3.82 0.76
C GLU A 20 0.81 4.60 0.89
N ILE A 21 0.89 5.93 1.01
CA ILE A 21 -0.29 6.81 1.04
C ILE A 21 -1.05 6.73 -0.29
N ALA A 22 -0.36 6.81 -1.43
CA ALA A 22 -0.97 6.71 -2.76
C ALA A 22 -1.66 5.35 -3.00
N LYS A 23 -1.16 4.28 -2.37
CA LYS A 23 -1.75 2.93 -2.38
C LYS A 23 -2.88 2.72 -1.37
N GLY A 24 -3.16 3.72 -0.53
CA GLY A 24 -4.28 3.71 0.41
C GLY A 24 -3.96 3.23 1.82
N LYS A 25 -2.72 3.40 2.33
CA LYS A 25 -2.33 3.10 3.72
C LYS A 25 -3.27 3.72 4.78
N ASN A 26 -3.84 4.90 4.49
CA ASN A 26 -4.76 5.61 5.39
C ASN A 26 -6.22 5.63 4.88
N LYS A 27 -6.55 4.84 3.85
CA LYS A 27 -7.93 4.80 3.32
C LYS A 27 -8.80 3.95 4.28
N MET A 28 -9.95 4.47 4.69
CA MET A 28 -10.93 3.67 5.42
C MET A 28 -11.38 2.47 4.55
N PRO A 29 -11.23 1.22 5.00
CA PRO A 29 -11.68 0.07 4.22
C PRO A 29 -13.21 0.03 4.23
N GLU A 30 -13.81 -0.14 3.06
CA GLU A 30 -15.27 -0.25 2.90
C GLU A 30 -15.69 -1.73 2.88
N THR A 31 -14.71 -2.63 2.68
CA THR A 31 -14.92 -4.08 2.64
C THR A 31 -13.90 -4.84 3.49
N ILE A 32 -14.28 -6.04 3.95
CA ILE A 32 -13.39 -6.96 4.70
C ILE A 32 -12.11 -7.29 3.89
N LYS A 33 -12.24 -7.41 2.56
CA LYS A 33 -11.12 -7.67 1.64
C LYS A 33 -10.11 -6.51 1.62
N GLU A 34 -10.58 -5.27 1.66
CA GLU A 34 -9.72 -4.10 1.77
C GLU A 34 -9.05 -4.03 3.15
N GLY A 35 -9.78 -4.34 4.22
CA GLY A 35 -9.22 -4.43 5.56
C GLY A 35 -8.07 -5.43 5.65
N PHE A 36 -8.25 -6.64 5.10
CA PHE A 36 -7.19 -7.64 5.04
C PHE A 36 -5.97 -7.17 4.23
N LYS A 37 -6.19 -6.49 3.10
CA LYS A 37 -5.11 -5.89 2.31
C LYS A 37 -4.34 -4.82 3.08
N GLN A 38 -5.02 -3.99 3.86
CA GLN A 38 -4.37 -2.97 4.70
C GLN A 38 -3.51 -3.60 5.79
N ILE A 39 -4.01 -4.61 6.50
CA ILE A 39 -3.23 -5.33 7.52
C ILE A 39 -1.97 -5.95 6.91
N LYS A 40 -2.12 -6.65 5.78
CA LYS A 40 -0.98 -7.24 5.05
C LYS A 40 0.05 -6.18 4.65
N ARG A 41 -0.41 -5.00 4.22
CA ARG A 41 0.45 -3.86 3.86
C ARG A 41 1.19 -3.31 5.09
N HIS A 42 0.51 -3.10 6.21
CA HIS A 42 1.14 -2.69 7.47
C HIS A 42 2.24 -3.65 7.92
N THR A 43 1.97 -4.96 7.90
CA THR A 43 2.96 -5.97 8.30
C THR A 43 4.18 -5.98 7.37
N LYS A 44 3.99 -5.87 6.05
CA LYS A 44 5.09 -5.86 5.08
C LYS A 44 5.89 -4.56 5.11
N TRP A 45 5.23 -3.43 5.31
CA TRP A 45 5.86 -2.14 5.45
C TRP A 45 6.80 -2.13 6.67
N GLN A 46 6.35 -2.59 7.83
CA GLN A 46 7.19 -2.67 9.03
C GLN A 46 8.38 -3.62 8.86
N LYS A 47 8.21 -4.73 8.12
CA LYS A 47 9.31 -5.68 7.84
C LYS A 47 10.41 -5.14 6.93
N ASN A 48 10.11 -4.19 6.05
CA ASN A 48 11.10 -3.59 5.15
C ASN A 48 11.82 -2.38 5.77
N ILE A 49 11.35 -1.88 6.92
CA ILE A 49 11.96 -0.75 7.64
C ILE A 49 12.98 -1.22 8.68
N GLN A 50 13.00 -2.52 8.99
CA GLN A 50 13.93 -3.17 9.92
C GLN A 50 15.10 -3.80 9.17
#